data_AF-A0A929JCG6-F1
#
_entry.id   AF-A0A929JCG6-F1
#
_cell.length_a   1.000
_cell.length_b   1.000
_cell.length_c   1.000
_cell.angle_alpha   90.00
_cell.angle_beta   90.00
_cell.angle_gamma   90.00
#
_symmetry.space_group_name_H-M   'P 1'
#
loop_
_entity.id
_entity.type
_entity.pdbx_description
1 polymer ?
#
loop_
_entity_poly.entity_id
_entity_poly.type
_entity_poly.pdbx_seq_one_letter_code
_entity_poly.pdbx_strand_id
1 'polypeptide(L)'
;MQVSVESLKSKPEKAKVTVQSGHPSSKIAISAEAQKDVRMAYLASQRQRFKAEINRLTRGDMWQILQREGLEDAEADSLSFLMSYVFAWNWLQQNVHSDYQAEVLSTFGKGAQAFLMQMLLQSDDASEFVQAYIEYWKNYQGEPQVQQNNLLRLLQVHGSATELTTHVMSIWQSLEMLQQSFAEGYKNLAKQEKQRYGEMLAAEDKERLALVDLLPDTETLKPFDKLGLIPAMGCPQTCRHCMFIFRPLMKNTDDPAQLYEMVDELTTSVLFTGGDLSQHLGHFYDAIGSMKNITTFAILLNGDFADNREITKTALEKMAAAIRRRSPVWPTAKVMLQISFDEFHQEVVVNKKGELYERIPVTKIANIVEAAPKFKDEIQLCLLHKQGHLNFSMDLFQKGVFARLVNELARRGLQVQVLSTVPSSRLKRNPNSPQQPTALIKDATFVLSKYPDAHLLLTSTTIDAYGRANMMALHEAVNERDLLQQVLEGNGAGGETFDKDLMLWFNGWATLFSAVHVCLGNVFEDGIETIRKRQQKDPLSNALHRFDLRLLTYYREQCQDLDAIIARSTSPHHLFHTITEEGAMRLHMTRRLIEADGHRTEQVTND
;
A
#
# COMPACT_ATOMS: atom_id res chain seq x y z
N MET A 1 12.15 66.03 -7.62
CA MET A 1 13.02 64.92 -8.05
C MET A 1 12.20 63.64 -7.87
N GLN A 2 11.69 63.09 -8.97
CA GLN A 2 11.02 61.80 -9.00
C GLN A 2 12.04 60.69 -8.73
N VAL A 3 11.68 59.72 -7.88
CA VAL A 3 12.20 58.36 -7.99
C VAL A 3 11.02 57.41 -7.86
N SER A 4 10.69 56.81 -8.99
CA SER A 4 9.82 55.64 -9.15
C SER A 4 10.73 54.42 -9.26
N VAL A 5 10.51 53.40 -8.43
CA VAL A 5 10.88 51.99 -8.69
C VAL A 5 9.94 51.14 -7.80
N GLU A 6 8.79 50.67 -8.27
CA GLU A 6 8.61 49.34 -8.87
C GLU A 6 9.43 48.24 -8.18
N SER A 7 8.93 47.69 -7.07
CA SER A 7 9.38 46.37 -6.62
C SER A 7 8.34 45.72 -5.71
N LEU A 8 8.05 44.44 -5.98
CA LEU A 8 7.26 43.49 -5.17
C LEU A 8 5.74 43.50 -5.35
N LYS A 9 5.28 43.38 -6.60
CA LYS A 9 4.09 42.58 -6.91
C LYS A 9 4.52 41.29 -7.63
N SER A 10 5.24 40.42 -6.93
CA SER A 10 5.27 39.02 -7.36
C SER A 10 3.89 38.45 -7.03
N LYS A 11 3.08 38.19 -8.06
CA LYS A 11 1.91 37.32 -7.92
C LYS A 11 2.37 36.05 -7.18
N PRO A 12 1.66 35.56 -6.16
CA PRO A 12 1.95 34.24 -5.62
C PRO A 12 1.88 33.27 -6.80
N GLU A 13 3.00 32.60 -7.07
CA GLU A 13 3.05 31.50 -8.02
C GLU A 13 1.99 30.51 -7.54
N LYS A 14 0.91 30.29 -8.32
CA LYS A 14 -0.14 29.31 -7.99
C LYS A 14 0.57 28.06 -7.47
N ALA A 15 0.27 27.69 -6.22
CA ALA A 15 0.95 26.60 -5.53
C ALA A 15 1.14 25.45 -6.51
N LYS A 16 2.41 25.19 -6.88
CA LYS A 16 2.75 24.15 -7.85
C LYS A 16 2.13 22.86 -7.34
N VAL A 17 1.10 22.38 -8.05
CA VAL A 17 0.41 21.13 -7.79
C VAL A 17 1.46 20.09 -7.39
N THR A 18 1.27 19.48 -6.22
CA THR A 18 2.15 18.40 -5.77
C THR A 18 1.83 17.19 -6.62
N VAL A 19 2.45 17.15 -7.81
CA VAL A 19 2.40 16.02 -8.75
C VAL A 19 2.61 14.76 -7.94
N GLN A 20 1.60 13.88 -7.89
CA GLN A 20 1.76 12.55 -7.32
C GLN A 20 2.91 11.88 -8.08
N SER A 21 4.06 11.81 -7.42
CA SER A 21 5.35 11.56 -8.03
C SER A 21 5.44 10.11 -8.51
N GLY A 22 5.50 9.98 -9.82
CA GLY A 22 5.90 8.76 -10.52
C GLY A 22 5.86 9.03 -12.02
N HIS A 23 7.02 9.02 -12.67
CA HIS A 23 7.02 8.82 -14.12
C HIS A 23 6.73 7.33 -14.34
N PRO A 24 5.69 6.96 -15.10
CA PRO A 24 5.56 5.58 -15.57
C PRO A 24 6.85 5.23 -16.30
N SER A 25 7.43 4.06 -16.01
CA SER A 25 8.61 3.59 -16.75
C SER A 25 8.31 3.38 -18.24
N SER A 26 7.05 3.13 -18.61
CA SER A 26 6.69 2.75 -19.96
C SER A 26 5.25 3.18 -20.28
N LYS A 27 5.14 4.38 -20.85
CA LYS A 27 3.89 4.86 -21.44
C LYS A 27 3.64 4.12 -22.74
N ILE A 28 2.46 3.51 -22.87
CA ILE A 28 1.95 3.02 -24.15
C ILE A 28 0.84 3.93 -24.66
N ALA A 29 0.68 4.02 -25.97
CA ALA A 29 -0.47 4.69 -26.55
C ALA A 29 -1.73 3.86 -26.26
N ILE A 30 -2.80 4.52 -25.80
CA ILE A 30 -4.11 3.91 -25.58
C ILE A 30 -5.15 4.55 -26.49
N SER A 31 -6.26 3.85 -26.76
CA SER A 31 -7.32 4.38 -27.63
C SER A 31 -8.04 5.59 -26.99
N ALA A 32 -8.76 6.36 -27.80
CA ALA A 32 -9.55 7.49 -27.30
C ALA A 32 -10.63 7.04 -26.30
N GLU A 33 -11.25 5.89 -26.53
CA GLU A 33 -12.22 5.27 -25.63
C GLU A 33 -11.56 4.83 -24.32
N ALA A 34 -10.36 4.24 -24.38
CA ALA A 34 -9.60 3.89 -23.18
C ALA A 34 -9.21 5.16 -22.39
N GLN A 35 -8.81 6.23 -23.06
CA GLN A 35 -8.52 7.52 -22.42
C GLN A 35 -9.77 8.11 -21.72
N LYS A 36 -10.97 7.88 -22.27
CA LYS A 36 -12.22 8.27 -21.61
C LYS A 36 -12.43 7.50 -20.30
N ASP A 37 -12.15 6.19 -20.28
CA ASP A 37 -12.22 5.37 -19.07
C ASP A 37 -11.23 5.85 -18.00
N VAL A 38 -10.01 6.19 -18.42
CA VAL A 38 -8.97 6.78 -17.55
C VAL A 38 -9.47 8.08 -16.91
N ARG A 39 -10.06 9.00 -17.70
CA ARG A 39 -10.64 10.24 -17.17
C ARG A 39 -11.80 10.00 -16.21
N MET A 40 -12.70 9.07 -16.53
CA MET A 40 -13.82 8.73 -15.66
C MET A 40 -13.34 8.13 -14.33
N ALA A 41 -12.33 7.26 -14.37
CA ALA A 41 -11.73 6.67 -13.18
C ALA A 41 -11.03 7.71 -12.30
N TYR A 42 -10.27 8.64 -12.89
CA TYR A 42 -9.68 9.76 -12.16
C TYR A 42 -10.74 10.59 -11.43
N LEU A 43 -11.78 11.03 -12.15
CA LEU A 43 -12.85 11.83 -11.57
C LEU A 43 -13.61 11.08 -10.47
N ALA A 44 -13.91 9.80 -10.67
CA ALA A 44 -14.58 8.97 -9.67
C ALA A 44 -13.74 8.85 -8.38
N SER A 45 -12.44 8.56 -8.53
CA SER A 45 -11.50 8.45 -7.40
C SER A 45 -11.37 9.77 -6.64
N GLN A 46 -11.12 10.89 -7.33
CA GLN A 46 -10.95 12.19 -6.66
C GLN A 46 -12.25 12.67 -5.98
N ARG A 47 -13.42 12.43 -6.60
CA ARG A 47 -14.71 12.73 -5.97
C ARG A 47 -14.93 11.91 -4.71
N GLN A 48 -14.59 10.62 -4.73
CA GLN A 48 -14.71 9.77 -3.56
C GLN A 48 -13.80 10.24 -2.43
N ARG A 49 -12.52 10.50 -2.71
CA ARG A 49 -11.55 10.99 -1.71
C ARG A 49 -11.98 12.33 -1.13
N PHE A 50 -12.38 13.28 -1.97
CA PHE A 50 -12.91 14.58 -1.54
C PHE A 50 -14.12 14.39 -0.62
N LYS A 51 -15.14 13.65 -1.07
CA LYS A 51 -16.36 13.38 -0.29
C LYS A 51 -16.05 12.70 1.05
N ALA A 52 -15.12 11.75 1.08
CA ALA A 52 -14.75 11.03 2.29
C ALA A 52 -14.13 11.97 3.33
N GLU A 53 -13.16 12.80 2.92
CA GLU A 53 -12.51 13.78 3.81
C GLU A 53 -13.50 14.81 4.35
N ILE A 54 -14.34 15.39 3.48
CA ILE A 54 -15.33 16.38 3.92
C ILE A 54 -16.32 15.77 4.90
N ASN A 55 -16.89 14.60 4.58
CA ASN A 55 -17.82 13.94 5.48
C ASN A 55 -17.19 13.58 6.82
N ARG A 56 -15.92 13.16 6.83
CA ARG A 56 -15.19 12.85 8.05
C ARG A 56 -15.09 14.10 8.94
N LEU A 57 -14.60 15.20 8.38
CA LEU A 57 -14.40 16.45 9.11
C LEU A 57 -15.70 17.08 9.59
N THR A 58 -16.73 17.12 8.75
CA THR A 58 -18.02 17.73 9.10
C THR A 58 -18.87 16.86 10.03
N ARG A 59 -18.53 15.58 10.24
CA ARG A 59 -19.21 14.69 11.20
C ARG A 59 -18.66 14.79 12.63
N GLY A 60 -17.60 15.57 12.85
CA GLY A 60 -17.08 15.86 14.17
C GLY A 60 -15.56 15.78 14.29
N ASP A 61 -14.85 15.20 13.33
CA ASP A 61 -13.39 15.11 13.41
C ASP A 61 -12.74 16.49 13.45
N MET A 62 -13.25 17.48 12.71
CA MET A 62 -12.72 18.84 12.77
C MET A 62 -12.95 19.45 14.16
N TRP A 63 -14.12 19.24 14.76
CA TRP A 63 -14.39 19.70 16.13
C TRP A 63 -13.40 19.07 17.13
N GLN A 64 -13.13 17.77 17.03
CA GLN A 64 -12.16 17.08 17.88
C GLN A 64 -10.72 17.59 17.68
N ILE A 65 -10.35 17.92 16.44
CA ILE A 65 -9.05 18.53 16.14
C ILE A 65 -8.95 19.89 16.82
N LEU A 66 -9.95 20.76 16.65
CA LEU A 66 -9.98 22.08 17.28
C LEU A 66 -9.92 22.01 18.81
N GLN A 67 -10.60 21.04 19.42
CA GLN A 67 -10.53 20.78 20.87
C GLN A 67 -9.13 20.40 21.34
N ARG A 68 -8.42 19.55 20.59
CA ARG A 68 -7.04 19.14 20.92
C ARG A 68 -6.06 20.29 20.83
N GLU A 69 -6.33 21.25 19.97
CA GLU A 69 -5.59 22.52 19.84
C GLU A 69 -5.97 23.55 20.91
N GLY A 70 -6.83 23.17 21.86
CA GLY A 70 -7.16 23.97 23.04
C GLY A 70 -8.27 25.00 22.84
N LEU A 71 -9.05 24.92 21.76
CA LEU A 71 -10.21 25.80 21.58
C LEU A 71 -11.35 25.41 22.53
N GLU A 72 -12.02 26.42 23.09
CA GLU A 72 -13.21 26.23 23.92
C GLU A 72 -14.34 25.56 23.13
N ASP A 73 -15.16 24.74 23.79
CA ASP A 73 -16.26 23.97 23.18
C ASP A 73 -17.15 24.82 22.25
N ALA A 74 -17.54 26.02 22.70
CA ALA A 74 -18.44 26.90 21.97
C ALA A 74 -17.80 27.49 20.71
N GLU A 75 -16.50 27.76 20.76
CA GLU A 75 -15.74 28.29 19.62
C GLU A 75 -15.44 27.16 18.62
N ALA A 76 -15.00 26.00 19.12
CA ALA A 76 -14.78 24.81 18.31
C ALA A 76 -16.05 24.38 17.57
N ASP A 77 -17.22 24.41 18.23
CA ASP A 77 -18.51 24.14 17.61
C ASP A 77 -18.83 25.14 16.49
N SER A 78 -18.64 26.43 16.77
CA SER A 78 -18.90 27.51 15.81
C SER A 78 -17.99 27.46 14.57
N LEU A 79 -16.72 27.08 14.75
CA LEU A 79 -15.70 27.05 13.69
C LEU A 79 -15.63 25.74 12.91
N SER A 80 -16.03 24.61 13.50
CA SER A 80 -15.82 23.27 12.94
C SER A 80 -16.26 23.12 11.47
N PHE A 81 -17.43 23.66 11.12
CA PHE A 81 -17.96 23.60 9.76
C PHE A 81 -17.13 24.45 8.79
N LEU A 82 -16.83 25.71 9.13
CA LEU A 82 -16.00 26.59 8.30
C LEU A 82 -14.60 26.00 8.10
N MET A 83 -13.97 25.55 9.18
CA MET A 83 -12.63 24.94 9.15
C MET A 83 -12.58 23.67 8.29
N SER A 84 -13.67 22.88 8.26
CA SER A 84 -13.77 21.73 7.36
C SER A 84 -13.70 22.13 5.88
N TYR A 85 -14.21 23.32 5.53
CA TYR A 85 -14.15 23.83 4.15
C TYR A 85 -12.88 24.65 3.85
N VAL A 86 -12.23 25.24 4.86
CA VAL A 86 -10.84 25.72 4.73
C VAL A 86 -9.92 24.54 4.39
N PHE A 87 -10.10 23.41 5.08
CA PHE A 87 -9.43 22.16 4.71
C PHE A 87 -9.78 21.71 3.29
N ALA A 88 -11.07 21.75 2.91
CA ALA A 88 -11.52 21.37 1.57
C ALA A 88 -10.79 22.11 0.45
N TRP A 89 -10.63 23.43 0.61
CA TRP A 89 -9.93 24.28 -0.34
C TRP A 89 -8.46 23.85 -0.46
N ASN A 90 -7.75 23.73 0.67
CA ASN A 90 -6.34 23.33 0.68
C ASN A 90 -6.14 21.91 0.11
N TRP A 91 -7.04 20.99 0.44
CA TRP A 91 -7.02 19.63 -0.09
C TRP A 91 -7.15 19.62 -1.61
N LEU A 92 -8.06 20.41 -2.19
CA LEU A 92 -8.23 20.52 -3.64
C LEU A 92 -6.96 21.04 -4.32
N GLN A 93 -6.33 22.07 -3.76
CA GLN A 93 -5.10 22.63 -4.34
C GLN A 93 -3.93 21.64 -4.30
N GLN A 94 -3.85 20.81 -3.25
CA GLN A 94 -2.76 19.85 -3.11
C GLN A 94 -3.00 18.53 -3.88
N ASN A 95 -4.24 18.08 -4.00
CA ASN A 95 -4.56 16.73 -4.48
C ASN A 95 -5.15 16.68 -5.89
N VAL A 96 -5.67 17.80 -6.41
CA VAL A 96 -6.38 17.84 -7.69
C VAL A 96 -5.77 18.92 -8.58
N HIS A 97 -5.27 18.49 -9.74
CA HIS A 97 -4.78 19.43 -10.76
C HIS A 97 -5.90 20.40 -11.19
N SER A 98 -5.55 21.68 -11.34
CA SER A 98 -6.50 22.80 -11.57
C SER A 98 -7.52 22.51 -12.66
N ASP A 99 -7.08 21.92 -13.77
CA ASP A 99 -7.91 21.62 -14.94
C ASP A 99 -9.09 20.69 -14.63
N TYR A 100 -9.00 19.91 -13.54
CA TYR A 100 -10.04 18.96 -13.16
C TYR A 100 -10.81 19.37 -11.89
N GLN A 101 -10.43 20.45 -11.19
CA GLN A 101 -11.07 20.86 -9.94
C GLN A 101 -12.57 21.11 -10.14
N ALA A 102 -12.95 21.85 -11.18
CA ALA A 102 -14.35 22.12 -11.51
C ALA A 102 -15.14 20.83 -11.80
N GLU A 103 -14.55 19.90 -12.54
CA GLU A 103 -15.20 18.61 -12.86
C GLU A 103 -15.36 17.72 -11.64
N VAL A 104 -14.37 17.71 -10.74
CA VAL A 104 -14.47 17.00 -9.45
C VAL A 104 -15.63 17.58 -8.63
N LEU A 105 -15.72 18.91 -8.52
CA LEU A 105 -16.76 19.55 -7.72
C LEU A 105 -18.17 19.54 -8.34
N SER A 106 -18.28 19.34 -9.66
CA SER A 106 -19.57 19.37 -10.36
C SER A 106 -20.65 18.43 -9.79
N THR A 107 -20.26 17.28 -9.23
CA THR A 107 -21.20 16.33 -8.62
C THR A 107 -21.76 16.78 -7.27
N PHE A 108 -21.10 17.76 -6.63
CA PHE A 108 -21.49 18.33 -5.34
C PHE A 108 -22.16 19.71 -5.50
N GLY A 109 -22.19 20.26 -6.72
CA GLY A 109 -22.74 21.59 -7.02
C GLY A 109 -24.27 21.67 -7.08
N LYS A 110 -25.00 20.73 -6.46
CA LYS A 110 -26.47 20.72 -6.39
C LYS A 110 -26.94 20.76 -4.94
N GLY A 111 -28.06 21.44 -4.68
CA GLY A 111 -28.66 21.54 -3.35
C GLY A 111 -28.15 22.71 -2.51
N ALA A 112 -28.48 22.70 -1.21
CA ALA A 112 -28.26 23.83 -0.30
C ALA A 112 -26.78 24.22 -0.10
N GLN A 113 -25.85 23.31 -0.37
CA GLN A 113 -24.40 23.54 -0.21
C GLN A 113 -23.69 23.88 -1.54
N ALA A 114 -24.43 24.05 -2.65
CA ALA A 114 -23.84 24.33 -3.96
C ALA A 114 -22.98 25.60 -3.98
N PHE A 115 -23.34 26.61 -3.17
CA PHE A 115 -22.59 27.86 -3.06
C PHE A 115 -21.16 27.63 -2.57
N LEU A 116 -20.94 26.66 -1.68
CA LEU A 116 -19.60 26.33 -1.16
C LEU A 116 -18.70 25.83 -2.28
N MET A 117 -19.22 24.99 -3.18
CA MET A 117 -18.45 24.49 -4.32
C MET A 117 -18.04 25.61 -5.28
N GLN A 118 -18.90 26.62 -5.45
CA GLN A 118 -18.58 27.80 -6.25
C GLN A 118 -17.49 28.65 -5.57
N MET A 119 -17.60 28.90 -4.27
CA MET A 119 -16.57 29.61 -3.50
C MET A 119 -15.21 28.92 -3.59
N LEU A 120 -15.17 27.59 -3.41
CA LEU A 120 -13.92 26.83 -3.50
C LEU A 120 -13.20 27.01 -4.85
N LEU A 121 -13.94 27.21 -5.94
CA LEU A 121 -13.38 27.41 -7.29
C LEU A 121 -13.03 28.87 -7.59
N GLN A 122 -13.67 29.83 -6.92
CA GLN A 122 -13.53 31.26 -7.18
C GLN A 122 -12.45 31.91 -6.32
N SER A 123 -12.10 31.32 -5.18
CA SER A 123 -11.08 31.84 -4.27
C SER A 123 -9.67 31.45 -4.70
N ASP A 124 -8.78 32.43 -4.84
CA ASP A 124 -7.37 32.22 -5.18
C ASP A 124 -6.54 31.72 -3.99
N ASP A 125 -6.99 32.00 -2.76
CA ASP A 125 -6.41 31.47 -1.52
C ASP A 125 -7.46 31.13 -0.43
N ALA A 126 -7.01 30.51 0.66
CA ALA A 126 -7.86 30.15 1.79
C ALA A 126 -8.46 31.36 2.52
N SER A 127 -7.77 32.50 2.55
CA SER A 127 -8.26 33.73 3.17
C SER A 127 -9.41 34.33 2.34
N GLU A 128 -9.27 34.38 1.02
CA GLU A 128 -10.34 34.79 0.11
C GLU A 128 -11.57 33.87 0.23
N PHE A 129 -11.36 32.57 0.42
CA PHE A 129 -12.44 31.62 0.69
C PHE A 129 -13.18 31.97 1.99
N VAL A 130 -12.45 32.24 3.07
CA VAL A 130 -13.06 32.63 4.37
C VAL A 130 -13.82 33.95 4.23
N GLN A 131 -13.26 34.95 3.54
CA GLN A 131 -13.95 36.22 3.30
C GLN A 131 -15.24 36.04 2.51
N ALA A 132 -15.22 35.24 1.44
CA ALA A 132 -16.41 34.94 0.63
C ALA A 132 -17.48 34.20 1.46
N TYR A 133 -17.07 33.26 2.32
CA TYR A 133 -17.97 32.56 3.24
C TYR A 133 -18.63 33.51 4.24
N ILE A 134 -17.84 34.42 4.84
CA ILE A 134 -18.33 35.43 5.78
C ILE A 134 -19.37 36.32 5.08
N GLU A 135 -19.06 36.81 3.88
CA GLU A 135 -19.92 37.74 3.16
C GLU A 135 -21.23 37.09 2.69
N TYR A 136 -21.19 35.82 2.28
CA TYR A 136 -22.39 35.08 1.92
C TYR A 136 -23.40 35.00 3.07
N TRP A 137 -22.95 34.58 4.25
CA TRP A 137 -23.85 34.40 5.40
C TRP A 137 -24.31 35.71 6.04
N LYS A 138 -23.51 36.78 5.95
CA LYS A 138 -23.95 38.14 6.31
C LYS A 138 -25.12 38.62 5.45
N ASN A 139 -25.09 38.28 4.16
CA ASN A 139 -26.10 38.71 3.20
C ASN A 139 -27.20 37.66 2.96
N TYR A 140 -27.15 36.53 3.65
CA TYR A 140 -28.09 35.44 3.45
C TYR A 140 -29.47 35.81 4.01
N GLN A 141 -30.48 35.83 3.14
CA GLN A 141 -31.87 36.21 3.45
C GLN A 141 -32.85 35.02 3.42
N GLY A 142 -32.35 33.78 3.36
CA GLY A 142 -33.19 32.58 3.37
C GLY A 142 -33.54 32.09 4.78
N GLU A 143 -34.05 30.86 4.88
CA GLU A 143 -34.39 30.23 6.16
C GLU A 143 -33.16 30.12 7.07
N PRO A 144 -33.25 30.54 8.37
CA PRO A 144 -32.13 30.53 9.30
C PRO A 144 -31.39 29.18 9.32
N GLN A 145 -30.07 29.23 9.13
CA GLN A 145 -29.21 28.06 9.16
C GLN A 145 -28.28 28.12 10.38
N VAL A 146 -27.92 26.95 10.91
CA VAL A 146 -26.96 26.85 12.03
C VAL A 146 -25.63 27.53 11.67
N GLN A 147 -25.17 27.39 10.43
CA GLN A 147 -23.95 28.01 9.92
C GLN A 147 -24.01 29.53 9.94
N GLN A 148 -25.16 30.13 9.65
CA GLN A 148 -25.37 31.57 9.73
C GLN A 148 -25.28 32.05 11.19
N ASN A 149 -25.96 31.37 12.10
CA ASN A 149 -25.95 31.71 13.53
C ASN A 149 -24.54 31.60 14.12
N ASN A 150 -23.82 30.52 13.81
CA ASN A 150 -22.44 30.31 14.24
C ASN A 150 -21.54 31.44 13.73
N LEU A 151 -21.67 31.82 12.45
CA LEU A 151 -20.90 32.94 11.91
C LEU A 151 -21.24 34.27 12.60
N LEU A 152 -22.52 34.58 12.79
CA LEU A 152 -22.93 35.84 13.42
C LEU A 152 -22.42 35.93 14.86
N ARG A 153 -22.40 34.81 15.60
CA ARG A 153 -21.78 34.72 16.93
C ARG A 153 -20.28 35.00 16.87
N LEU A 154 -19.57 34.38 15.93
CA LEU A 154 -18.13 34.63 15.73
C LEU A 154 -17.86 36.10 15.40
N LEU A 155 -18.68 36.73 14.55
CA LEU A 155 -18.55 38.16 14.22
C LEU A 155 -18.82 39.06 15.44
N GLN A 156 -19.73 38.68 16.33
CA GLN A 156 -19.95 39.42 17.59
C GLN A 156 -18.75 39.36 18.52
N VAL A 157 -18.05 38.21 18.57
CA VAL A 157 -16.85 38.01 19.39
C VAL A 157 -15.64 38.75 18.81
N HIS A 158 -15.42 38.65 17.50
CA HIS A 158 -14.22 39.18 16.84
C HIS A 158 -14.35 40.59 16.28
N GLY A 159 -15.55 41.20 16.28
CA GLY A 159 -15.78 42.60 15.94
C GLY A 159 -15.90 42.91 14.44
N SER A 160 -15.06 42.32 13.59
CA SER A 160 -15.08 42.54 12.13
C SER A 160 -14.81 41.27 11.31
N ALA A 161 -15.21 41.31 10.02
CA ALA A 161 -14.91 40.24 9.07
C ALA A 161 -13.40 40.04 8.87
N THR A 162 -12.62 41.12 8.92
CA THR A 162 -11.16 41.08 8.77
C THR A 162 -10.49 40.41 9.98
N GLU A 163 -10.92 40.75 11.19
CA GLU A 163 -10.41 40.14 12.43
C GLU A 163 -10.79 38.66 12.51
N LEU A 164 -12.03 38.31 12.17
CA LEU A 164 -12.46 36.90 12.10
C LEU A 164 -11.66 36.12 11.05
N THR A 165 -11.41 36.69 9.87
CA THR A 165 -10.60 36.02 8.84
C THR A 165 -9.17 35.77 9.36
N THR A 166 -8.56 36.78 9.98
CA THR A 166 -7.21 36.67 10.54
C THR A 166 -7.15 35.57 11.61
N HIS A 167 -8.16 35.51 12.47
CA HIS A 167 -8.27 34.50 13.52
C HIS A 167 -8.41 33.08 12.94
N VAL A 168 -9.32 32.87 11.99
CA VAL A 168 -9.51 31.59 11.29
C VAL A 168 -8.21 31.13 10.62
N MET A 169 -7.50 32.04 9.95
CA MET A 169 -6.24 31.72 9.30
C MET A 169 -5.12 31.42 10.30
N SER A 170 -5.09 32.09 11.46
CA SER A 170 -4.15 31.79 12.54
C SER A 170 -4.37 30.37 13.09
N ILE A 171 -5.62 29.98 13.33
CA ILE A 171 -5.95 28.62 13.77
C ILE A 171 -5.55 27.62 12.68
N TRP A 172 -5.90 27.86 11.42
CA TRP A 172 -5.52 26.97 10.32
C TRP A 172 -4.01 26.72 10.26
N GLN A 173 -3.20 27.77 10.45
CA GLN A 173 -1.75 27.66 10.49
C GLN A 173 -1.25 26.83 11.68
N SER A 174 -1.89 26.94 12.85
CA SER A 174 -1.53 26.17 14.05
C SER A 174 -1.90 24.69 13.96
N LEU A 175 -2.93 24.32 13.18
CA LEU A 175 -3.32 22.91 13.03
C LEU A 175 -2.26 22.04 12.36
N GLU A 176 -1.29 22.66 11.68
CA GLU A 176 -0.26 22.02 10.85
C GLU A 176 -0.78 20.99 9.82
N MET A 177 -2.08 21.05 9.52
CA MET A 177 -2.73 20.14 8.59
C MET A 177 -2.22 20.40 7.17
N LEU A 178 -1.86 19.32 6.48
CA LEU A 178 -1.37 19.39 5.10
C LEU A 178 -0.08 20.23 4.92
N GLN A 179 0.68 20.51 6.00
CA GLN A 179 1.94 21.27 5.91
C GLN A 179 3.05 20.50 5.20
N GLN A 180 3.14 19.19 5.44
CA GLN A 180 4.11 18.36 4.74
C GLN A 180 3.54 17.92 3.39
N SER A 181 4.21 18.30 2.31
CA SER A 181 3.84 17.81 1.00
C SER A 181 4.07 16.29 0.90
N PHE A 182 3.29 15.60 0.05
CA PHE A 182 3.53 14.19 -0.25
C PHE A 182 4.97 13.92 -0.68
N ALA A 183 5.58 14.86 -1.41
CA ALA A 183 6.96 14.74 -1.89
C ALA A 183 7.99 14.75 -0.74
N GLU A 184 7.79 15.59 0.27
CA GLU A 184 8.65 15.64 1.45
C GLU A 184 8.47 14.42 2.35
N GLY A 185 7.21 14.00 2.59
CA GLY A 185 6.88 12.77 3.30
C GLY A 185 7.55 11.57 2.66
N TYR A 186 7.41 11.43 1.34
CA TYR A 186 8.07 10.39 0.56
C TYR A 186 9.60 10.44 0.68
N LYS A 187 10.22 11.64 0.62
CA LYS A 187 11.68 11.79 0.72
C LYS A 187 12.20 11.36 2.09
N ASN A 188 11.52 11.75 3.16
CA ASN A 188 11.88 11.38 4.53
C ASN A 188 11.79 9.86 4.72
N LEU A 189 10.69 9.27 4.26
CA LEU A 189 10.47 7.84 4.35
C LEU A 189 11.47 7.03 3.51
N ALA A 190 11.79 7.50 2.29
CA ALA A 190 12.83 6.89 1.46
C ALA A 190 14.22 6.95 2.12
N LYS A 191 14.53 8.03 2.86
CA LYS A 191 15.77 8.15 3.61
C LYS A 191 15.82 7.14 4.77
N GLN A 192 14.72 7.00 5.52
CA GLN A 192 14.60 6.03 6.61
C GLN A 192 14.75 4.59 6.11
N GLU A 193 14.04 4.23 5.04
CA GLU A 193 14.16 2.91 4.41
C GLU A 193 15.58 2.64 3.92
N LYS A 194 16.22 3.61 3.26
CA LYS A 194 17.62 3.48 2.84
C LYS A 194 18.55 3.17 4.01
N GLN A 195 18.36 3.85 5.14
CA GLN A 195 19.16 3.62 6.33
C GLN A 195 18.95 2.21 6.87
N ARG A 196 17.69 1.78 7.02
CA ARG A 196 17.33 0.42 7.48
C ARG A 196 17.98 -0.68 6.65
N TYR A 197 17.92 -0.59 5.32
CA TYR A 197 18.59 -1.58 4.46
C TYR A 197 20.12 -1.51 4.56
N GLY A 198 20.70 -0.34 4.83
CA GLY A 198 22.14 -0.19 5.05
C GLY A 198 22.62 -0.79 6.37
N GLU A 199 21.71 -0.95 7.34
CA GLU A 199 21.96 -1.52 8.67
C GLU A 199 21.66 -3.04 8.73
N MET A 200 21.22 -3.66 7.62
CA MET A 200 21.02 -5.11 7.58
C MET A 200 22.31 -5.86 7.89
N LEU A 201 22.27 -6.79 8.86
CA LEU A 201 23.44 -7.50 9.36
C LEU A 201 24.53 -6.57 9.95
N ALA A 202 24.12 -5.43 10.52
CA ALA A 202 24.97 -4.60 11.36
C ALA A 202 25.37 -5.31 12.67
N ALA A 203 26.11 -4.62 13.54
CA ALA A 203 26.68 -5.21 14.76
C ALA A 203 25.61 -5.85 15.67
N GLU A 204 24.48 -5.19 15.84
CA GLU A 204 23.37 -5.64 16.68
C GLU A 204 22.71 -6.90 16.14
N ASP A 205 22.50 -6.98 14.81
CA ASP A 205 21.96 -8.18 14.17
C ASP A 205 22.95 -9.35 14.26
N LYS A 206 24.25 -9.10 14.07
CA LYS A 206 25.29 -10.14 14.22
C LYS A 206 25.37 -10.66 15.66
N GLU A 207 25.30 -9.76 16.64
CA GLU A 207 25.25 -10.16 18.04
C GLU A 207 23.99 -10.98 18.35
N ARG A 208 22.83 -10.56 17.82
CA ARG A 208 21.58 -11.30 17.95
C ARG A 208 21.71 -12.70 17.38
N LEU A 209 22.26 -12.84 16.17
CA LEU A 209 22.46 -14.15 15.53
C LEU A 209 23.43 -15.04 16.31
N ALA A 210 24.49 -14.47 16.89
CA ALA A 210 25.39 -15.22 17.77
C ALA A 210 24.66 -15.79 18.99
N LEU A 211 23.71 -15.06 19.58
CA LEU A 211 22.87 -15.58 20.66
C LEU A 211 21.97 -16.74 20.18
N VAL A 212 21.39 -16.61 18.98
CA VAL A 212 20.58 -17.69 18.39
C VAL A 212 21.43 -18.94 18.13
N ASP A 213 22.66 -18.78 17.64
CA ASP A 213 23.56 -19.89 17.33
C ASP A 213 23.92 -20.72 18.58
N LEU A 214 23.96 -20.10 19.76
CA LEU A 214 24.20 -20.75 21.05
C LEU A 214 23.01 -21.58 21.56
N LEU A 215 21.80 -21.36 21.05
CA LEU A 215 20.62 -22.13 21.46
C LEU A 215 20.71 -23.57 20.94
N PRO A 216 20.17 -24.56 21.69
CA PRO A 216 20.16 -25.95 21.23
C PRO A 216 19.32 -26.11 19.95
N ASP A 217 19.76 -27.00 19.07
CA ASP A 217 18.96 -27.37 17.90
C ASP A 217 17.73 -28.18 18.36
N THR A 218 16.53 -27.79 17.92
CA THR A 218 15.27 -28.26 18.53
C THR A 218 14.65 -29.49 17.84
N GLU A 219 14.82 -29.67 16.52
CA GLU A 219 14.37 -30.88 15.79
C GLU A 219 15.19 -31.09 14.50
N THR A 220 14.94 -32.19 13.78
CA THR A 220 15.47 -32.40 12.43
C THR A 220 14.87 -31.40 11.44
N LEU A 221 15.72 -30.81 10.59
CA LEU A 221 15.31 -29.83 9.59
C LEU A 221 14.38 -30.45 8.54
N LYS A 222 13.18 -29.91 8.42
CA LYS A 222 12.20 -30.30 7.40
C LYS A 222 12.40 -29.50 6.10
N PRO A 223 11.97 -30.03 4.94
CA PRO A 223 11.81 -29.23 3.74
C PRO A 223 10.83 -28.06 3.97
N PHE A 224 11.01 -26.96 3.24
CA PHE A 224 10.10 -25.82 3.28
C PHE A 224 8.90 -26.05 2.37
N ASP A 225 7.73 -25.58 2.79
CA ASP A 225 6.52 -25.57 1.95
C ASP A 225 6.70 -24.65 0.73
N LYS A 226 7.44 -23.56 0.91
CA LYS A 226 7.86 -22.64 -0.16
C LYS A 226 9.14 -21.89 0.22
N LEU A 227 9.86 -21.40 -0.79
CA LEU A 227 10.96 -20.44 -0.63
C LEU A 227 10.78 -19.24 -1.57
N GLY A 228 11.17 -18.06 -1.10
CA GLY A 228 11.23 -16.85 -1.92
C GLY A 228 12.61 -16.64 -2.55
N LEU A 229 12.65 -16.14 -3.77
CA LEU A 229 13.84 -15.64 -4.44
C LEU A 229 13.65 -14.17 -4.78
N ILE A 230 14.65 -13.35 -4.44
CA ILE A 230 14.69 -11.91 -4.71
C ILE A 230 15.86 -11.60 -5.66
N PRO A 231 15.60 -11.53 -6.99
CA PRO A 231 16.61 -11.15 -7.97
C PRO A 231 16.95 -9.65 -7.93
N ALA A 232 15.95 -8.82 -7.62
CA ALA A 232 16.07 -7.37 -7.60
C ALA A 232 14.94 -6.74 -6.79
N MET A 233 15.22 -5.60 -6.15
CA MET A 233 14.24 -4.80 -5.39
C MET A 233 13.84 -3.49 -6.07
N GLY A 234 14.46 -3.18 -7.21
CA GLY A 234 14.18 -1.95 -7.94
C GLY A 234 12.82 -1.98 -8.64
N CYS A 235 11.92 -1.05 -8.32
CA CYS A 235 10.68 -0.84 -9.07
C CYS A 235 10.55 0.64 -9.50
N PRO A 236 10.23 0.94 -10.77
CA PRO A 236 10.01 2.31 -11.24
C PRO A 236 8.60 2.83 -10.96
N GLN A 237 7.65 1.95 -10.67
CA GLN A 237 6.23 2.31 -10.67
C GLN A 237 5.81 3.17 -9.50
N THR A 238 6.54 3.16 -8.37
CA THR A 238 6.19 3.89 -7.15
C THR A 238 4.70 3.76 -6.81
N CYS A 239 4.21 2.54 -6.50
CA CYS A 239 2.82 2.31 -6.07
C CYS A 239 2.58 2.82 -4.64
N ARG A 240 1.40 3.36 -4.32
CA ARG A 240 1.13 4.01 -3.02
C ARG A 240 1.12 3.06 -1.83
N HIS A 241 0.87 1.77 -2.06
CA HIS A 241 0.94 0.75 -1.01
C HIS A 241 2.31 0.07 -0.90
N CYS A 242 3.28 0.44 -1.75
CA CYS A 242 4.54 -0.27 -1.82
C CYS A 242 5.39 -0.01 -0.57
N MET A 243 5.82 -1.10 0.06
CA MET A 243 6.79 -1.09 1.15
C MET A 243 8.19 -0.68 0.67
N PHE A 244 8.58 -1.09 -0.53
CA PHE A 244 9.92 -0.85 -1.08
C PHE A 244 10.02 0.51 -1.77
N ILE A 245 10.23 1.54 -0.95
CA ILE A 245 10.39 2.93 -1.39
C ILE A 245 11.79 3.18 -1.93
N PHE A 246 12.77 2.54 -1.28
CA PHE A 246 14.16 2.61 -1.65
C PHE A 246 14.60 1.32 -2.36
N ARG A 247 15.52 1.48 -3.31
CA ARG A 247 16.13 0.37 -4.05
C ARG A 247 17.45 0.04 -3.37
N PRO A 248 17.54 -1.00 -2.51
CA PRO A 248 18.84 -1.42 -2.00
C PRO A 248 19.78 -1.70 -3.19
N LEU A 249 21.00 -1.20 -3.11
CA LEU A 249 22.04 -1.47 -4.10
C LEU A 249 22.46 -2.93 -3.93
N MET A 250 21.74 -3.83 -4.57
CA MET A 250 22.25 -5.17 -4.82
C MET A 250 23.40 -5.00 -5.82
N LYS A 251 24.62 -5.36 -5.43
CA LYS A 251 25.64 -5.67 -6.45
C LYS A 251 25.03 -6.77 -7.31
N ASN A 252 25.09 -6.63 -8.63
CA ASN A 252 24.66 -7.72 -9.51
C ASN A 252 25.45 -8.95 -9.10
N THR A 253 24.77 -9.97 -8.60
CA THR A 253 25.38 -11.28 -8.45
C THR A 253 25.48 -11.83 -9.86
N ASP A 254 26.71 -12.04 -10.34
CA ASP A 254 26.95 -12.35 -11.75
C ASP A 254 26.36 -13.72 -12.16
N ASP A 255 26.10 -14.63 -11.21
CA ASP A 255 25.45 -15.92 -11.44
C ASP A 255 24.64 -16.44 -10.20
N PRO A 256 23.32 -16.65 -10.30
CA PRO A 256 22.49 -17.20 -9.22
C PRO A 256 22.48 -18.75 -9.16
N ALA A 257 23.23 -19.47 -10.00
CA ALA A 257 23.17 -20.93 -10.10
C ALA A 257 23.36 -21.65 -8.76
N GLN A 258 24.33 -21.21 -7.94
CA GLN A 258 24.56 -21.78 -6.61
C GLN A 258 23.31 -21.68 -5.72
N LEU A 259 22.59 -20.55 -5.78
CA LEU A 259 21.37 -20.35 -5.02
C LEU A 259 20.24 -21.27 -5.54
N TYR A 260 20.20 -21.52 -6.84
CA TYR A 260 19.21 -22.41 -7.43
C TYR A 260 19.39 -23.85 -6.98
N GLU A 261 20.64 -24.34 -6.97
CA GLU A 261 20.97 -25.67 -6.45
C GLU A 261 20.54 -25.82 -4.99
N MET A 262 20.85 -24.83 -4.13
CA MET A 262 20.42 -24.83 -2.74
C MET A 262 18.90 -24.89 -2.58
N VAL A 263 18.16 -24.05 -3.33
CA VAL A 263 16.69 -23.99 -3.22
C VAL A 263 16.03 -25.26 -3.74
N ASP A 264 16.55 -25.84 -4.82
CA ASP A 264 16.01 -27.04 -5.44
C ASP A 264 16.02 -28.26 -4.49
N GLU A 265 16.96 -28.32 -3.56
CA GLU A 265 17.04 -29.40 -2.57
C GLU A 265 16.09 -29.21 -1.37
N LEU A 266 15.53 -28.02 -1.21
CA LEU A 266 14.87 -27.61 0.04
C LEU A 266 13.36 -27.45 -0.07
N THR A 267 12.82 -27.37 -1.27
CA THR A 267 11.37 -27.19 -1.49
C THR A 267 10.95 -27.73 -2.85
N THR A 268 9.64 -27.82 -3.09
CA THR A 268 9.04 -28.08 -4.40
C THR A 268 8.34 -26.83 -4.97
N SER A 269 8.38 -25.70 -4.25
CA SER A 269 7.66 -24.48 -4.59
C SER A 269 8.51 -23.23 -4.36
N VAL A 270 8.69 -22.43 -5.40
CA VAL A 270 9.49 -21.20 -5.33
C VAL A 270 8.68 -19.99 -5.78
N LEU A 271 8.84 -18.85 -5.11
CA LEU A 271 8.29 -17.56 -5.53
C LEU A 271 9.41 -16.58 -5.90
N PHE A 272 9.43 -16.13 -7.14
CA PHE A 272 10.21 -14.97 -7.56
C PHE A 272 9.44 -13.68 -7.25
N THR A 273 10.00 -12.82 -6.41
CA THR A 273 9.37 -11.56 -5.97
C THR A 273 10.40 -10.46 -5.73
N GLY A 274 9.96 -9.30 -5.28
CA GLY A 274 10.78 -8.14 -4.97
C GLY A 274 10.27 -6.87 -5.66
N GLY A 275 11.13 -6.27 -6.48
CA GLY A 275 10.82 -5.08 -7.28
C GLY A 275 10.10 -5.40 -8.59
N ASP A 276 10.45 -4.66 -9.64
CA ASP A 276 9.99 -4.96 -11.00
C ASP A 276 10.93 -5.96 -11.67
N LEU A 277 10.48 -7.21 -11.79
CA LEU A 277 11.28 -8.30 -12.37
C LEU A 277 11.19 -8.38 -13.90
N SER A 278 10.58 -7.40 -14.58
CA SER A 278 10.42 -7.43 -16.04
C SER A 278 11.76 -7.57 -16.79
N GLN A 279 12.82 -6.93 -16.29
CA GLN A 279 14.18 -7.02 -16.86
C GLN A 279 14.96 -8.24 -16.35
N HIS A 280 14.40 -9.00 -15.41
CA HIS A 280 15.03 -10.15 -14.74
C HIS A 280 14.34 -11.48 -15.09
N LEU A 281 13.45 -11.49 -16.09
CA LEU A 281 12.74 -12.70 -16.53
C LEU A 281 13.69 -13.81 -17.01
N GLY A 282 14.89 -13.47 -17.48
CA GLY A 282 15.92 -14.46 -17.85
C GLY A 282 16.24 -15.42 -16.71
N HIS A 283 16.51 -14.88 -15.52
CA HIS A 283 16.75 -15.66 -14.30
C HIS A 283 15.58 -16.61 -13.97
N PHE A 284 14.34 -16.16 -14.20
CA PHE A 284 13.18 -17.01 -13.98
C PHE A 284 13.12 -18.17 -14.99
N TYR A 285 13.44 -17.92 -16.26
CA TYR A 285 13.50 -18.98 -17.27
C TYR A 285 14.61 -20.00 -16.96
N ASP A 286 15.77 -19.52 -16.53
CA ASP A 286 16.92 -20.37 -16.19
C ASP A 286 16.63 -21.24 -14.96
N ALA A 287 15.95 -20.69 -13.95
CA ALA A 287 15.48 -21.44 -12.78
C ALA A 287 14.51 -22.57 -13.17
N ILE A 288 13.55 -22.29 -14.05
CA ILE A 288 12.63 -23.31 -14.58
C ILE A 288 13.40 -24.43 -15.31
N GLY A 289 14.45 -24.07 -16.05
CA GLY A 289 15.26 -25.05 -16.79
C GLY A 289 16.20 -25.90 -15.93
N SER A 290 16.60 -25.41 -14.75
CA SER A 290 17.69 -25.99 -13.95
C SER A 290 17.23 -26.69 -12.67
N MET A 291 16.17 -26.22 -12.00
CA MET A 291 15.72 -26.78 -10.72
C MET A 291 14.83 -28.02 -10.92
N LYS A 292 15.40 -29.22 -10.73
CA LYS A 292 14.74 -30.50 -11.04
C LYS A 292 13.54 -30.85 -10.14
N ASN A 293 13.56 -30.48 -8.86
CA ASN A 293 12.58 -30.92 -7.86
C ASN A 293 11.39 -29.96 -7.74
N ILE A 294 11.55 -28.74 -8.23
CA ILE A 294 10.50 -27.71 -8.16
C ILE A 294 9.36 -28.04 -9.13
N THR A 295 8.15 -28.14 -8.60
CA THR A 295 6.90 -28.35 -9.36
C THR A 295 6.11 -27.06 -9.54
N THR A 296 6.32 -26.06 -8.68
CA THR A 296 5.60 -24.79 -8.71
C THR A 296 6.57 -23.63 -8.80
N PHE A 297 6.60 -22.96 -9.95
CA PHE A 297 7.35 -21.73 -10.18
C PHE A 297 6.41 -20.55 -10.16
N ALA A 298 6.29 -19.88 -9.01
CA ALA A 298 5.53 -18.64 -8.91
C ALA A 298 6.42 -17.44 -9.26
N ILE A 299 5.86 -16.46 -9.96
CA ILE A 299 6.50 -15.15 -10.17
C ILE A 299 5.48 -14.04 -10.00
N LEU A 300 5.84 -13.03 -9.21
CA LEU A 300 5.04 -11.83 -9.02
C LEU A 300 5.58 -10.69 -9.89
N LEU A 301 4.75 -10.22 -10.82
CA LEU A 301 5.03 -9.09 -11.70
C LEU A 301 3.96 -8.02 -11.55
N ASN A 302 4.29 -6.78 -11.90
CA ASN A 302 3.34 -5.66 -11.91
C ASN A 302 2.60 -5.50 -13.27
N GLY A 303 3.01 -6.27 -14.28
CA GLY A 303 2.47 -6.22 -15.65
C GLY A 303 3.21 -5.27 -16.61
N ASP A 304 4.29 -4.60 -16.16
CA ASP A 304 4.96 -3.57 -16.98
C ASP A 304 5.61 -4.12 -18.25
N PHE A 305 6.07 -5.37 -18.25
CA PHE A 305 6.63 -6.04 -19.43
C PHE A 305 5.66 -6.16 -20.63
N ALA A 306 4.36 -6.01 -20.42
CA ALA A 306 3.32 -6.35 -21.39
C ALA A 306 2.93 -5.17 -22.30
N ASP A 307 3.90 -4.46 -22.87
CA ASP A 307 3.68 -3.25 -23.68
C ASP A 307 2.72 -3.46 -24.86
N ASN A 308 2.80 -4.62 -25.51
CA ASN A 308 1.90 -5.00 -26.59
C ASN A 308 1.66 -6.52 -26.62
N ARG A 309 0.74 -6.97 -27.47
CA ARG A 309 0.36 -8.38 -27.59
C ARG A 309 1.53 -9.29 -27.99
N GLU A 310 2.43 -8.83 -28.86
CA GLU A 310 3.53 -9.64 -29.37
C GLU A 310 4.63 -9.83 -28.32
N ILE A 311 5.03 -8.75 -27.63
CA ILE A 311 5.98 -8.81 -26.52
C ILE A 311 5.42 -9.70 -25.41
N THR A 312 4.14 -9.50 -25.07
CA THR A 312 3.46 -10.30 -24.03
C THR A 312 3.43 -11.78 -24.39
N LYS A 313 3.01 -12.12 -25.62
CA LYS A 313 3.02 -13.50 -26.12
C LYS A 313 4.42 -14.08 -26.05
N THR A 314 5.43 -13.35 -26.49
CA THR A 314 6.83 -13.81 -26.49
C THR A 314 7.32 -14.11 -25.07
N ALA A 315 7.00 -13.26 -24.09
CA ALA A 315 7.38 -13.48 -22.70
C ALA A 315 6.71 -14.74 -22.12
N LEU A 316 5.41 -14.93 -22.37
CA LEU A 316 4.68 -16.13 -21.92
C LEU A 316 5.15 -17.40 -22.65
N GLU A 317 5.44 -17.30 -23.95
CA GLU A 317 5.96 -18.41 -24.75
C GLU A 317 7.33 -18.87 -24.26
N LYS A 318 8.20 -17.94 -23.83
CA LYS A 318 9.48 -18.29 -23.19
C LYS A 318 9.28 -19.02 -21.85
N MET A 319 8.33 -18.58 -21.02
CA MET A 319 7.99 -19.29 -19.77
C MET A 319 7.50 -20.72 -20.06
N ALA A 320 6.53 -20.86 -20.98
CA ALA A 320 5.99 -22.16 -21.36
C ALA A 320 7.05 -23.06 -22.01
N ALA A 321 7.91 -22.50 -22.88
CA ALA A 321 9.00 -23.24 -23.49
C ALA A 321 10.02 -23.72 -22.46
N ALA A 322 10.32 -22.94 -21.42
CA ALA A 322 11.18 -23.38 -20.32
C ALA A 322 10.59 -24.61 -19.61
N ILE A 323 9.29 -24.62 -19.33
CA ILE A 323 8.59 -25.79 -18.76
C ILE A 323 8.67 -26.99 -19.71
N ARG A 324 8.35 -26.81 -21.00
CA ARG A 324 8.34 -27.89 -22.00
C ARG A 324 9.72 -28.51 -22.27
N ARG A 325 10.80 -27.75 -22.06
CA ARG A 325 12.19 -28.21 -22.24
C ARG A 325 12.73 -28.98 -21.04
N ARG A 326 12.02 -29.00 -19.90
CA ARG A 326 12.41 -29.79 -18.75
C ARG A 326 12.47 -31.27 -19.12
N SER A 327 13.36 -32.00 -18.43
CA SER A 327 13.51 -33.43 -18.64
C SER A 327 12.17 -34.17 -18.38
N PRO A 328 11.75 -35.11 -19.24
CA PRO A 328 10.51 -35.86 -19.03
C PRO A 328 10.57 -36.81 -17.82
N VAL A 329 11.76 -37.06 -17.25
CA VAL A 329 11.90 -37.83 -16.00
C VAL A 329 11.76 -36.98 -14.74
N TRP A 330 11.68 -35.65 -14.86
CA TRP A 330 11.44 -34.76 -13.71
C TRP A 330 9.94 -34.67 -13.41
N PRO A 331 9.55 -34.33 -12.17
CA PRO A 331 8.18 -34.01 -11.84
C PRO A 331 7.62 -32.91 -12.76
N THR A 332 6.36 -33.07 -13.16
CA THR A 332 5.65 -32.05 -13.96
C THR A 332 5.60 -30.74 -13.19
N ALA A 333 6.09 -29.68 -13.81
CA ALA A 333 6.10 -28.35 -13.24
C ALA A 333 5.10 -27.41 -13.92
N LYS A 334 4.65 -26.39 -13.20
CA LYS A 334 3.84 -25.28 -13.72
C LYS A 334 4.34 -23.93 -13.24
N VAL A 335 4.03 -22.92 -14.03
CA VAL A 335 4.21 -21.51 -13.66
C VAL A 335 2.92 -20.98 -13.07
N MET A 336 3.02 -20.37 -11.88
CA MET A 336 1.97 -19.52 -11.32
C MET A 336 2.33 -18.06 -11.60
N LEU A 337 1.78 -17.51 -12.68
CA LEU A 337 2.02 -16.12 -13.07
C LEU A 337 1.10 -15.21 -12.27
N GLN A 338 1.66 -14.49 -11.31
CA GLN A 338 0.94 -13.55 -10.47
C GLN A 338 1.16 -12.12 -10.97
N ILE A 339 0.07 -11.42 -11.29
CA ILE A 339 0.11 -10.04 -11.76
C ILE A 339 -0.55 -9.13 -10.74
N SER A 340 0.21 -8.21 -10.17
CA SER A 340 -0.36 -7.15 -9.33
C SER A 340 -1.35 -6.31 -10.14
N PHE A 341 -2.61 -6.34 -9.71
CA PHE A 341 -3.74 -5.76 -10.41
C PHE A 341 -4.75 -5.19 -9.41
N ASP A 342 -4.72 -3.88 -9.19
CA ASP A 342 -5.55 -3.17 -8.22
C ASP A 342 -5.62 -1.66 -8.51
N GLU A 343 -6.45 -0.95 -7.73
CA GLU A 343 -6.63 0.50 -7.88
C GLU A 343 -5.36 1.33 -7.69
N PHE A 344 -4.30 0.78 -7.09
CA PHE A 344 -3.05 1.48 -6.81
C PHE A 344 -1.96 1.18 -7.85
N HIS A 345 -1.88 -0.05 -8.36
CA HIS A 345 -0.99 -0.40 -9.47
C HIS A 345 -1.45 0.24 -10.79
N GLN A 346 -2.76 0.24 -11.04
CA GLN A 346 -3.39 0.89 -12.20
C GLN A 346 -3.96 2.27 -11.84
N GLU A 347 -3.40 2.92 -10.82
CA GLU A 347 -3.84 4.25 -10.36
C GLU A 347 -3.78 5.26 -11.50
N VAL A 348 -4.85 6.04 -11.67
CA VAL A 348 -4.85 7.16 -12.61
C VAL A 348 -4.26 8.39 -11.96
N VAL A 349 -3.19 8.90 -12.56
CA VAL A 349 -2.44 10.07 -12.11
C VAL A 349 -2.42 11.14 -13.19
N VAL A 350 -2.19 12.38 -12.76
CA VAL A 350 -2.08 13.55 -13.63
C VAL A 350 -0.64 14.05 -13.64
N ASN A 351 -0.09 14.37 -14.83
CA ASN A 351 1.25 14.93 -14.91
C ASN A 351 1.25 16.46 -14.80
N LYS A 352 2.46 17.05 -14.85
CA LYS A 352 2.68 18.50 -14.83
C LYS A 352 2.00 19.28 -15.97
N LYS A 353 1.59 18.60 -17.05
CA LYS A 353 0.90 19.19 -18.20
C LYS A 353 -0.61 18.99 -18.14
N GLY A 354 -1.15 18.42 -17.06
CA GLY A 354 -2.58 18.11 -16.94
C GLY A 354 -3.01 16.82 -17.66
N GLU A 355 -2.09 16.04 -18.23
CA GLU A 355 -2.45 14.80 -18.94
C GLU A 355 -2.65 13.66 -17.96
N LEU A 356 -3.74 12.91 -18.14
CA LEU A 356 -4.07 11.72 -17.34
C LEU A 356 -3.47 10.46 -17.93
N TYR A 357 -2.92 9.62 -17.07
CA TYR A 357 -2.39 8.30 -17.42
C TYR A 357 -2.55 7.34 -16.24
N GLU A 358 -2.67 6.06 -16.54
CA GLU A 358 -2.53 5.01 -15.54
C GLU A 358 -1.05 4.77 -15.25
N ARG A 359 -0.72 4.55 -13.97
CA ARG A 359 0.64 4.19 -13.52
C ARG A 359 1.16 2.97 -14.28
N ILE A 360 0.37 1.90 -14.27
CA ILE A 360 0.51 0.76 -15.18
C ILE A 360 -0.79 0.67 -15.99
N PRO A 361 -0.76 0.83 -17.32
CA PRO A 361 -1.97 0.81 -18.12
C PRO A 361 -2.72 -0.52 -18.07
N VAL A 362 -4.04 -0.48 -17.90
CA VAL A 362 -4.90 -1.67 -17.95
C VAL A 362 -4.80 -2.38 -19.30
N THR A 363 -4.48 -1.66 -20.37
CA THR A 363 -4.19 -2.21 -21.70
C THR A 363 -3.06 -3.24 -21.68
N LYS A 364 -2.05 -3.07 -20.80
CA LYS A 364 -0.98 -4.06 -20.59
C LYS A 364 -1.51 -5.33 -19.92
N ILE A 365 -2.32 -5.18 -18.88
CA ILE A 365 -2.97 -6.29 -18.20
C ILE A 365 -3.88 -7.06 -19.15
N ALA A 366 -4.63 -6.36 -20.01
CA ALA A 366 -5.44 -6.97 -21.05
C ALA A 366 -4.59 -7.78 -22.05
N ASN A 367 -3.38 -7.35 -22.40
CA ASN A 367 -2.47 -8.15 -23.23
C ASN A 367 -2.11 -9.49 -22.55
N ILE A 368 -1.89 -9.48 -21.23
CA ILE A 368 -1.56 -10.69 -20.46
C ILE A 368 -2.76 -11.62 -20.39
N VAL A 369 -3.92 -11.10 -19.98
CA VAL A 369 -5.18 -11.84 -19.85
C VAL A 369 -5.63 -12.44 -21.18
N GLU A 370 -5.46 -11.72 -22.29
CA GLU A 370 -5.76 -12.21 -23.63
C GLU A 370 -4.81 -13.34 -24.10
N ALA A 371 -3.53 -13.29 -23.72
CA ALA A 371 -2.52 -14.22 -24.20
C ALA A 371 -2.42 -15.50 -23.35
N ALA A 372 -2.59 -15.39 -22.03
CA ALA A 372 -2.40 -16.49 -21.07
C ALA A 372 -3.18 -17.77 -21.40
N PRO A 373 -4.45 -17.74 -21.86
CA PRO A 373 -5.21 -18.97 -22.17
C PRO A 373 -4.54 -19.92 -23.18
N LYS A 374 -3.66 -19.42 -24.05
CA LYS A 374 -2.92 -20.24 -25.03
C LYS A 374 -1.83 -21.10 -24.40
N PHE A 375 -1.48 -20.84 -23.15
CA PHE A 375 -0.42 -21.51 -22.40
C PHE A 375 -0.97 -22.14 -21.11
N LYS A 376 -2.27 -22.44 -21.04
CA LYS A 376 -2.96 -22.92 -19.83
C LYS A 376 -2.40 -24.22 -19.25
N ASP A 377 -1.75 -25.02 -20.09
CA ASP A 377 -1.18 -26.30 -19.65
C ASP A 377 0.09 -26.08 -18.83
N GLU A 378 0.86 -25.02 -19.12
CA GLU A 378 2.09 -24.66 -18.43
C GLU A 378 1.93 -23.51 -17.43
N ILE A 379 1.01 -22.58 -17.67
CA ILE A 379 0.87 -21.30 -16.94
C ILE A 379 -0.54 -21.14 -16.37
N GLN A 380 -0.62 -20.96 -15.06
CA GLN A 380 -1.81 -20.48 -14.37
C GLN A 380 -1.68 -18.98 -14.11
N LEU A 381 -2.56 -18.16 -14.71
CA LEU A 381 -2.61 -16.72 -14.44
C LEU A 381 -3.44 -16.44 -13.18
N CYS A 382 -2.91 -15.58 -12.31
CA CYS A 382 -3.59 -15.04 -11.14
C CYS A 382 -3.41 -13.52 -11.07
N LEU A 383 -4.50 -12.76 -10.98
CA LEU A 383 -4.50 -11.33 -10.72
C LEU A 383 -4.52 -11.09 -9.20
N LEU A 384 -3.50 -10.43 -8.67
CA LEU A 384 -3.39 -10.10 -7.24
C LEU A 384 -3.97 -8.72 -6.97
N HIS A 385 -5.08 -8.66 -6.24
CA HIS A 385 -5.81 -7.43 -5.97
C HIS A 385 -5.64 -6.93 -4.53
N LYS A 386 -5.55 -5.62 -4.31
CA LYS A 386 -5.57 -5.04 -2.96
C LYS A 386 -7.00 -4.70 -2.54
N GLN A 387 -7.41 -5.17 -1.37
CA GLN A 387 -8.78 -5.06 -0.90
C GLN A 387 -9.17 -3.60 -0.68
N GLY A 388 -10.23 -3.17 -1.37
CA GLY A 388 -10.85 -1.86 -1.23
C GLY A 388 -12.35 -1.98 -0.96
N HIS A 389 -13.05 -0.84 -0.95
CA HIS A 389 -14.49 -0.81 -0.70
C HIS A 389 -15.32 -1.61 -1.74
N LEU A 390 -14.79 -1.83 -2.95
CA LEU A 390 -15.46 -2.60 -4.00
C LEU A 390 -15.50 -4.10 -3.70
N ASN A 391 -14.57 -4.64 -2.90
CA ASN A 391 -14.53 -6.06 -2.56
C ASN A 391 -15.77 -6.54 -1.78
N PHE A 392 -16.58 -5.64 -1.22
CA PHE A 392 -17.77 -5.99 -0.44
C PHE A 392 -19.00 -6.33 -1.29
N SER A 393 -18.89 -6.33 -2.61
CA SER A 393 -19.97 -6.77 -3.50
C SER A 393 -19.45 -7.13 -4.90
N MET A 394 -20.35 -7.55 -5.79
CA MET A 394 -20.03 -7.77 -7.21
C MET A 394 -19.61 -6.50 -7.96
N ASP A 395 -19.72 -5.32 -7.33
CA ASP A 395 -19.13 -4.08 -7.84
C ASP A 395 -17.62 -4.22 -8.10
N LEU A 396 -16.92 -5.14 -7.41
CA LEU A 396 -15.52 -5.49 -7.70
C LEU A 396 -15.27 -5.77 -9.18
N PHE A 397 -16.22 -6.39 -9.88
CA PHE A 397 -16.09 -6.77 -11.30
C PHE A 397 -16.79 -5.79 -12.26
N GLN A 398 -17.56 -4.85 -11.74
CA GLN A 398 -18.40 -3.93 -12.52
C GLN A 398 -17.94 -2.47 -12.44
N LYS A 399 -17.08 -2.15 -11.47
CA LYS A 399 -16.50 -0.82 -11.25
C LYS A 399 -14.98 -0.91 -11.13
N GLY A 400 -14.33 0.24 -11.00
CA GLY A 400 -12.90 0.32 -10.72
C GLY A 400 -12.02 -0.24 -11.83
N VAL A 401 -10.85 -0.74 -11.45
CA VAL A 401 -9.82 -1.27 -12.35
C VAL A 401 -10.29 -2.52 -13.11
N PHE A 402 -11.06 -3.40 -12.48
CA PHE A 402 -11.58 -4.60 -13.13
C PHE A 402 -12.54 -4.25 -14.26
N ALA A 403 -13.43 -3.27 -14.04
CA ALA A 403 -14.31 -2.79 -15.10
C ALA A 403 -13.54 -2.20 -16.28
N ARG A 404 -12.47 -1.44 -16.03
CA ARG A 404 -11.58 -0.94 -17.10
C ARG A 404 -10.96 -2.10 -17.88
N LEU A 405 -10.56 -3.18 -17.21
CA LEU A 405 -10.03 -4.38 -17.86
C LEU A 405 -11.09 -5.07 -18.73
N VAL A 406 -12.31 -5.25 -18.21
CA VAL A 406 -13.43 -5.82 -18.96
C VAL A 406 -13.77 -4.98 -20.18
N ASN A 407 -13.83 -3.65 -20.05
CA ASN A 407 -14.07 -2.75 -21.18
C ASN A 407 -12.97 -2.86 -22.24
N GLU A 408 -11.71 -2.91 -21.82
CA GLU A 408 -10.58 -3.05 -22.73
C GLU A 408 -10.59 -4.40 -23.45
N LEU A 409 -10.94 -5.49 -22.77
CA LEU A 409 -11.13 -6.81 -23.41
C LEU A 409 -12.33 -6.81 -24.36
N ALA A 410 -13.43 -6.14 -24.01
CA ALA A 410 -14.62 -6.01 -24.85
C ALA A 410 -14.32 -5.27 -26.16
N ARG A 411 -13.52 -4.20 -26.13
CA ARG A 411 -13.03 -3.50 -27.35
C ARG A 411 -12.27 -4.44 -28.29
N ARG A 412 -11.68 -5.50 -27.75
CA ARG A 412 -10.92 -6.52 -28.49
C ARG A 412 -11.78 -7.71 -28.91
N GLY A 413 -13.09 -7.67 -28.67
CA GLY A 413 -14.03 -8.75 -28.98
C GLY A 413 -13.97 -9.92 -28.00
N LEU A 414 -13.49 -9.70 -26.77
CA LEU A 414 -13.42 -10.70 -25.71
C LEU A 414 -14.44 -10.38 -24.62
N GLN A 415 -15.08 -11.41 -24.09
CA GLN A 415 -16.02 -11.28 -22.98
C GLN A 415 -15.45 -12.01 -21.76
N VAL A 416 -15.56 -11.38 -20.59
CA VAL A 416 -15.20 -11.98 -19.31
C VAL A 416 -16.43 -12.58 -18.65
N GLN A 417 -16.32 -13.79 -18.12
CA GLN A 417 -17.35 -14.45 -17.32
C GLN A 417 -16.77 -14.85 -15.96
N VAL A 418 -17.36 -14.33 -14.88
CA VAL A 418 -17.05 -14.78 -13.51
C VAL A 418 -17.78 -16.10 -13.27
N LEU A 419 -17.02 -17.14 -12.92
CA LEU A 419 -17.54 -18.48 -12.67
C LEU A 419 -17.90 -18.69 -11.20
N SER A 420 -17.04 -18.20 -10.30
CA SER A 420 -17.21 -18.37 -8.85
C SER A 420 -16.49 -17.27 -8.08
N THR A 421 -16.97 -16.99 -6.88
CA THR A 421 -16.34 -16.12 -5.90
C THR A 421 -16.29 -16.83 -4.55
N VAL A 422 -15.25 -16.54 -3.76
CA VAL A 422 -15.05 -17.08 -2.41
C VAL A 422 -14.92 -15.91 -1.45
N PRO A 423 -15.72 -15.87 -0.37
CA PRO A 423 -15.63 -14.82 0.62
C PRO A 423 -14.37 -14.97 1.49
N SER A 424 -13.92 -13.87 2.10
CA SER A 424 -12.94 -13.92 3.18
C SER A 424 -13.48 -14.73 4.35
N SER A 425 -12.60 -15.54 4.97
CA SER A 425 -12.92 -16.32 6.18
C SER A 425 -13.32 -15.45 7.37
N ARG A 426 -12.91 -14.19 7.38
CA ARG A 426 -13.23 -13.20 8.42
C ARG A 426 -14.06 -12.05 7.88
N LEU A 427 -14.86 -11.49 8.77
CA LEU A 427 -15.58 -10.25 8.52
C LEU A 427 -14.62 -9.06 8.61
N LYS A 428 -14.83 -8.06 7.77
CA LYS A 428 -14.02 -6.83 7.69
C LYS A 428 -14.93 -5.62 7.59
N ARG A 429 -14.44 -4.46 8.02
CA ARG A 429 -15.19 -3.20 7.93
C ARG A 429 -15.03 -2.58 6.56
N ASN A 430 -16.14 -2.17 5.95
CA ASN A 430 -16.11 -1.40 4.72
C ASN A 430 -15.59 0.02 5.02
N PRO A 431 -14.51 0.49 4.36
CA PRO A 431 -13.98 1.82 4.59
C PRO A 431 -14.98 2.97 4.36
N ASN A 432 -15.97 2.75 3.48
CA ASN A 432 -17.03 3.72 3.20
C ASN A 432 -18.27 3.56 4.12
N SER A 433 -18.38 2.46 4.87
CA SER A 433 -19.52 2.13 5.74
C SER A 433 -19.07 1.21 6.88
N PRO A 434 -18.28 1.73 7.84
CA PRO A 434 -17.54 0.89 8.78
C PRO A 434 -18.39 0.32 9.93
N GLN A 435 -19.68 0.64 10.01
CA GLN A 435 -20.53 0.34 11.16
C GLN A 435 -20.68 -1.17 11.42
N GLN A 436 -20.86 -1.96 10.36
CA GLN A 436 -21.07 -3.40 10.45
C GLN A 436 -20.00 -4.16 9.64
N PRO A 437 -19.17 -4.99 10.29
CA PRO A 437 -18.27 -5.89 9.60
C PRO A 437 -19.04 -6.89 8.72
N THR A 438 -18.54 -7.16 7.53
CA THR A 438 -19.13 -8.14 6.60
C THR A 438 -18.02 -8.87 5.84
N ALA A 439 -18.33 -10.03 5.28
CA ALA A 439 -17.40 -10.77 4.44
C ALA A 439 -17.22 -10.03 3.10
N LEU A 440 -15.99 -10.02 2.59
CA LEU A 440 -15.68 -9.47 1.28
C LEU A 440 -15.28 -10.59 0.31
N ILE A 441 -15.34 -10.33 -0.99
CA ILE A 441 -14.83 -11.23 -2.02
C ILE A 441 -13.31 -11.27 -1.91
N LYS A 442 -12.78 -12.43 -1.50
CA LYS A 442 -11.34 -12.69 -1.37
C LYS A 442 -10.79 -13.26 -2.68
N ASP A 443 -11.41 -14.31 -3.17
CA ASP A 443 -10.98 -15.03 -4.37
C ASP A 443 -12.09 -15.09 -5.41
N ALA A 444 -11.70 -15.19 -6.68
CA ALA A 444 -12.63 -15.44 -7.78
C ALA A 444 -11.97 -16.22 -8.91
N THR A 445 -12.77 -17.01 -9.61
CA THR A 445 -12.38 -17.65 -10.86
C THR A 445 -13.20 -17.05 -11.99
N PHE A 446 -12.54 -16.69 -13.08
CA PHE A 446 -13.18 -16.16 -14.27
C PHE A 446 -12.52 -16.73 -15.53
N VAL A 447 -13.22 -16.62 -16.66
CA VAL A 447 -12.74 -17.06 -17.97
C VAL A 447 -12.96 -15.98 -19.00
N LEU A 448 -12.25 -16.09 -20.12
CA LEU A 448 -12.66 -15.42 -21.35
C LEU A 448 -13.60 -16.36 -22.10
N SER A 449 -14.75 -15.88 -22.58
CA SER A 449 -15.75 -16.74 -23.27
C SER A 449 -15.18 -17.49 -24.47
N LYS A 450 -14.12 -16.96 -25.10
CA LYS A 450 -13.39 -17.61 -26.19
C LYS A 450 -12.53 -18.81 -25.74
N TYR A 451 -12.20 -18.89 -24.46
CA TYR A 451 -11.35 -19.91 -23.84
C TYR A 451 -12.00 -20.43 -22.53
N PRO A 452 -13.15 -21.13 -22.62
CA PRO A 452 -13.92 -21.52 -21.44
C PRO A 452 -13.16 -22.49 -20.52
N ASP A 453 -12.23 -23.27 -21.06
CA ASP A 453 -11.43 -24.26 -20.32
C ASP A 453 -10.12 -23.69 -19.75
N ALA A 454 -9.93 -22.37 -19.82
CA ALA A 454 -8.73 -21.69 -19.32
C ALA A 454 -9.10 -20.78 -18.15
N HIS A 455 -9.11 -21.35 -16.94
CA HIS A 455 -9.45 -20.63 -15.72
C HIS A 455 -8.40 -19.57 -15.41
N LEU A 456 -8.85 -18.35 -15.13
CA LEU A 456 -8.05 -17.24 -14.65
C LEU A 456 -8.48 -16.94 -13.21
N LEU A 457 -7.50 -16.66 -12.36
CA LEU A 457 -7.74 -16.45 -10.94
C LEU A 457 -7.65 -14.97 -10.60
N LEU A 458 -8.41 -14.55 -9.60
CA LEU A 458 -8.20 -13.32 -8.86
C LEU A 458 -8.14 -13.69 -7.38
N THR A 459 -7.14 -13.19 -6.67
CA THR A 459 -7.08 -13.27 -5.20
C THR A 459 -6.80 -11.89 -4.65
N SER A 460 -7.26 -11.61 -3.44
CA SER A 460 -7.10 -10.29 -2.84
C SER A 460 -6.56 -10.33 -1.42
N THR A 461 -5.73 -9.33 -1.11
CA THR A 461 -5.07 -9.14 0.20
C THR A 461 -5.33 -7.75 0.74
N THR A 462 -5.28 -7.57 2.06
CA THR A 462 -5.30 -6.25 2.68
C THR A 462 -4.03 -5.46 2.38
N ILE A 463 -4.06 -4.18 2.75
CA ILE A 463 -2.88 -3.31 2.77
C ILE A 463 -2.53 -3.03 4.22
N ASP A 464 -1.33 -3.42 4.61
CA ASP A 464 -0.68 -2.96 5.82
C ASP A 464 0.02 -1.63 5.54
N ALA A 465 0.06 -0.74 6.53
CA ALA A 465 0.56 0.61 6.35
C ALA A 465 2.11 0.71 6.42
N TYR A 466 2.82 -0.22 5.75
CA TYR A 466 4.27 -0.17 5.57
C TYR A 466 4.68 0.80 4.48
N GLY A 467 5.90 1.33 4.60
CA GLY A 467 6.48 2.20 3.58
C GLY A 467 5.45 3.25 3.15
N ARG A 468 5.21 3.41 1.84
CA ARG A 468 4.32 4.48 1.35
C ARG A 468 2.89 4.35 1.81
N ALA A 469 2.45 3.14 2.17
CA ALA A 469 1.10 2.93 2.69
C ALA A 469 0.87 3.66 4.02
N ASN A 470 1.94 4.01 4.76
CA ASN A 470 1.87 4.84 5.96
C ASN A 470 1.30 6.25 5.69
N MET A 471 1.33 6.71 4.44
CA MET A 471 0.74 7.99 4.02
C MET A 471 -0.69 7.84 3.45
N MET A 472 -1.25 6.64 3.42
CA MET A 472 -2.62 6.42 2.95
C MET A 472 -3.62 6.70 4.06
N ALA A 473 -4.75 7.32 3.73
CA ALA A 473 -5.82 7.48 4.69
C ALA A 473 -6.54 6.13 4.93
N LEU A 474 -7.03 5.92 6.16
CA LEU A 474 -7.70 4.67 6.56
C LEU A 474 -8.92 4.29 5.70
N HIS A 475 -9.55 5.28 5.05
CA HIS A 475 -10.71 5.06 4.21
C HIS A 475 -10.36 4.56 2.79
N GLU A 476 -9.08 4.56 2.41
CA GLU A 476 -8.64 4.23 1.04
C GLU A 476 -8.54 2.73 0.79
N ALA A 477 -8.35 1.91 1.83
CA ALA A 477 -8.17 0.47 1.72
C ALA A 477 -8.76 -0.28 2.91
N VAL A 478 -9.03 -1.57 2.72
CA VAL A 478 -9.43 -2.46 3.81
C VAL A 478 -8.21 -2.82 4.66
N ASN A 479 -8.36 -2.75 5.98
CA ASN A 479 -7.34 -3.10 6.97
C ASN A 479 -7.87 -4.16 7.96
N GLU A 480 -7.01 -4.60 8.87
CA GLU A 480 -7.24 -5.67 9.85
C GLU A 480 -7.18 -5.13 11.30
N ARG A 481 -7.69 -3.93 11.54
CA ARG A 481 -7.70 -3.33 12.90
C ARG A 481 -8.58 -4.12 13.88
N ASP A 482 -9.67 -4.72 13.42
CA ASP A 482 -10.50 -5.60 14.25
C ASP A 482 -9.71 -6.84 14.68
N LEU A 483 -8.89 -7.43 13.79
CA LEU A 483 -7.99 -8.53 14.14
C LEU A 483 -6.89 -8.06 15.11
N LEU A 484 -6.32 -6.88 14.88
CA LEU A 484 -5.33 -6.31 15.80
C LEU A 484 -5.91 -6.20 17.21
N GLN A 485 -7.13 -5.69 17.34
CA GLN A 485 -7.81 -5.61 18.63
C GLN A 485 -7.99 -7.00 19.27
N GLN A 486 -8.42 -8.01 18.49
CA GLN A 486 -8.55 -9.39 18.99
C GLN A 486 -7.22 -9.96 19.51
N VAL A 487 -6.12 -9.74 18.78
CA VAL A 487 -4.77 -10.16 19.19
C VAL A 487 -4.37 -9.46 20.48
N LEU A 488 -4.57 -8.14 20.58
CA LEU A 488 -4.23 -7.35 21.78
C LEU A 488 -5.06 -7.75 23.02
N GLU A 489 -6.29 -8.21 22.82
CA GLU A 489 -7.17 -8.74 23.87
C GLU A 489 -6.81 -10.18 24.28
N GLY A 490 -5.87 -10.83 23.59
CA GLY A 490 -5.48 -12.22 23.86
C GLY A 490 -6.44 -13.27 23.29
N ASN A 491 -7.36 -12.86 22.40
CA ASN A 491 -8.34 -13.75 21.76
C ASN A 491 -7.74 -14.59 20.60
N GLY A 492 -6.43 -14.45 20.35
CA GLY A 492 -5.71 -15.13 19.28
C GLY A 492 -5.85 -14.44 17.91
N ALA A 493 -5.15 -14.98 16.91
CA ALA A 493 -5.06 -14.40 15.56
C ALA A 493 -5.99 -15.07 14.52
N GLY A 494 -6.88 -15.96 14.95
CA GLY A 494 -7.86 -16.63 14.07
C GLY A 494 -7.21 -17.44 12.93
N GLY A 495 -6.03 -18.03 13.17
CA GLY A 495 -5.27 -18.78 12.18
C GLY A 495 -4.31 -17.96 11.32
N GLU A 496 -4.33 -16.62 11.42
CA GLU A 496 -3.28 -15.81 10.82
C GLU A 496 -1.98 -15.95 11.59
N THR A 497 -0.88 -15.92 10.85
CA THR A 497 0.46 -15.98 11.41
C THR A 497 1.36 -14.98 10.69
N PHE A 498 2.45 -14.60 11.34
CA PHE A 498 3.52 -13.85 10.71
C PHE A 498 4.38 -14.83 9.91
N ASP A 499 4.46 -14.66 8.59
CA ASP A 499 5.15 -15.62 7.73
C ASP A 499 6.66 -15.52 7.93
N LYS A 500 7.24 -16.62 8.44
CA LYS A 500 8.66 -16.77 8.72
C LYS A 500 9.39 -17.68 7.72
N ASP A 501 8.76 -18.00 6.59
CA ASP A 501 9.45 -18.62 5.47
C ASP A 501 10.57 -17.68 4.97
N LEU A 502 11.57 -18.27 4.32
CA LEU A 502 12.75 -17.54 3.89
C LEU A 502 12.55 -16.93 2.51
N MET A 503 13.01 -15.70 2.37
CA MET A 503 13.32 -15.07 1.08
C MET A 503 14.83 -14.96 0.95
N LEU A 504 15.37 -15.60 -0.09
CA LEU A 504 16.79 -15.58 -0.41
C LEU A 504 17.05 -14.57 -1.51
N TRP A 505 17.89 -13.60 -1.19
CA TRP A 505 18.28 -12.53 -2.10
C TRP A 505 19.46 -12.99 -2.92
N PHE A 506 19.57 -12.53 -4.16
CA PHE A 506 20.70 -12.91 -5.02
C PHE A 506 22.04 -12.47 -4.43
N ASN A 507 22.08 -11.44 -3.57
CA ASN A 507 23.31 -11.03 -2.87
C ASN A 507 23.66 -11.91 -1.65
N GLY A 508 22.86 -12.94 -1.38
CA GLY A 508 23.07 -13.93 -0.33
C GLY A 508 22.26 -13.71 0.94
N TRP A 509 21.60 -12.56 1.12
CA TRP A 509 20.79 -12.35 2.33
C TRP A 509 19.63 -13.34 2.42
N ALA A 510 19.39 -13.86 3.63
CA ALA A 510 18.24 -14.69 3.94
C ALA A 510 17.33 -13.95 4.94
N THR A 511 16.18 -13.47 4.49
CA THR A 511 15.26 -12.66 5.30
C THR A 511 13.92 -13.38 5.50
N LEU A 512 13.13 -12.96 6.49
CA LEU A 512 11.76 -13.47 6.65
C LEU A 512 10.81 -12.90 5.58
N PHE A 513 9.79 -13.67 5.19
CA PHE A 513 8.80 -13.28 4.19
C PHE A 513 7.98 -12.05 4.59
N SER A 514 7.47 -12.02 5.84
CA SER A 514 6.67 -10.91 6.36
C SER A 514 7.49 -9.77 6.99
N ALA A 515 8.81 -9.93 7.17
CA ALA A 515 9.70 -8.91 7.73
C ALA A 515 11.08 -8.97 7.07
N VAL A 516 11.23 -8.27 5.95
CA VAL A 516 12.50 -8.22 5.19
C VAL A 516 13.68 -7.65 5.97
N HIS A 517 13.43 -6.82 6.99
CA HIS A 517 14.47 -6.27 7.86
C HIS A 517 14.97 -7.28 8.89
N VAL A 518 14.28 -8.41 9.08
CA VAL A 518 14.76 -9.51 9.93
C VAL A 518 15.58 -10.46 9.04
N CYS A 519 16.89 -10.23 9.02
CA CYS A 519 17.85 -11.06 8.32
C CYS A 519 18.43 -12.15 9.23
N LEU A 520 18.49 -13.38 8.73
CA LEU A 520 19.02 -14.55 9.44
C LEU A 520 20.48 -14.87 9.07
N GLY A 521 21.08 -14.09 8.18
CA GLY A 521 22.47 -14.22 7.76
C GLY A 521 22.64 -14.11 6.25
N ASN A 522 23.83 -14.48 5.78
CA ASN A 522 24.17 -14.54 4.36
C ASN A 522 24.47 -15.99 3.96
N VAL A 523 23.70 -16.58 3.04
CA VAL A 523 23.86 -17.99 2.64
C VAL A 523 25.23 -18.30 2.02
N PHE A 524 25.90 -17.32 1.41
CA PHE A 524 27.23 -17.51 0.83
C PHE A 524 28.35 -17.44 1.88
N GLU A 525 28.10 -16.79 3.03
CA GLU A 525 29.08 -16.65 4.12
C GLU A 525 28.85 -17.69 5.22
N ASP A 526 27.59 -17.85 5.65
CA ASP A 526 27.18 -18.69 6.78
C ASP A 526 26.83 -20.13 6.37
N GLY A 527 26.46 -20.34 5.09
CA GLY A 527 25.92 -21.60 4.59
C GLY A 527 24.42 -21.80 4.90
N ILE A 528 23.72 -22.44 3.97
CA ILE A 528 22.25 -22.61 4.05
C ILE A 528 21.79 -23.41 5.26
N GLU A 529 22.53 -24.43 5.69
CA GLU A 529 22.18 -25.23 6.86
C GLU A 529 22.18 -24.41 8.16
N THR A 530 23.15 -23.50 8.32
CA THR A 530 23.19 -22.56 9.44
C THR A 530 21.94 -21.66 9.44
N ILE A 531 21.58 -21.11 8.29
CA ILE A 531 20.38 -20.28 8.13
C ILE A 531 19.12 -21.05 8.48
N ARG A 532 19.00 -22.32 8.03
CA ARG A 532 17.84 -23.17 8.33
C ARG A 532 17.71 -23.45 9.82
N LYS A 533 18.82 -23.76 10.50
CA LYS A 533 18.85 -23.94 11.96
C LYS A 533 18.39 -22.67 12.68
N ARG A 534 18.94 -21.51 12.29
CA ARG A 534 18.53 -20.20 12.82
C ARG A 534 17.03 -19.98 12.64
N GLN A 535 16.47 -20.17 11.45
CA GLN A 535 15.03 -19.98 11.18
C GLN A 535 14.13 -20.85 12.07
N GLN A 536 14.58 -22.05 12.39
CA GLN A 536 13.83 -22.97 13.24
C GLN A 536 13.85 -22.54 14.72
N LYS A 537 15.03 -22.21 15.25
CA LYS A 537 15.23 -21.98 16.68
C LYS A 537 15.22 -20.52 17.12
N ASP A 538 15.25 -19.56 16.20
CA ASP A 538 15.25 -18.12 16.52
C ASP A 538 13.98 -17.75 17.32
N PRO A 539 14.13 -17.37 18.61
CA PRO A 539 12.99 -17.09 19.47
C PRO A 539 12.21 -15.86 19.01
N LEU A 540 12.87 -14.85 18.42
CA LEU A 540 12.17 -13.66 17.91
C LEU A 540 11.31 -14.03 16.72
N SER A 541 11.85 -14.78 15.76
CA SER A 541 11.11 -15.26 14.59
C SER A 541 9.90 -16.11 15.00
N ASN A 542 10.05 -16.97 16.01
CA ASN A 542 8.97 -17.80 16.54
C ASN A 542 7.92 -16.99 17.33
N ALA A 543 8.33 -15.97 18.08
CA ALA A 543 7.44 -15.05 18.78
C ALA A 543 6.62 -14.20 17.79
N LEU A 544 7.26 -13.68 16.73
CA LEU A 544 6.60 -12.96 15.65
C LEU A 544 5.55 -13.84 14.97
N HIS A 545 5.89 -15.09 14.62
CA HIS A 545 4.98 -16.04 13.96
C HIS A 545 3.63 -16.17 14.67
N ARG A 546 3.61 -16.04 16.00
CA ARG A 546 2.43 -16.21 16.86
C ARG A 546 1.83 -14.89 17.36
N PHE A 547 2.36 -13.74 16.94
CA PHE A 547 2.02 -12.43 17.50
C PHE A 547 2.13 -12.39 19.04
N ASP A 548 3.25 -12.89 19.58
CA ASP A 548 3.46 -13.00 21.02
C ASP A 548 3.44 -11.61 21.70
N LEU A 549 2.44 -11.38 22.57
CA LEU A 549 2.25 -10.11 23.26
C LEU A 549 3.40 -9.73 24.19
N ARG A 550 4.27 -10.66 24.59
CA ARG A 550 5.50 -10.34 25.34
C ARG A 550 6.39 -9.35 24.59
N LEU A 551 6.38 -9.39 23.25
CA LEU A 551 7.14 -8.44 22.44
C LEU A 551 6.71 -6.98 22.69
N LEU A 552 5.43 -6.75 22.97
CA LEU A 552 4.91 -5.41 23.29
C LEU A 552 5.45 -4.91 24.64
N THR A 553 5.58 -5.82 25.61
CA THR A 553 6.20 -5.52 26.91
C THR A 553 7.67 -5.17 26.73
N TYR A 554 8.43 -5.98 25.99
CA TYR A 554 9.86 -5.72 25.74
C TYR A 554 10.10 -4.43 24.96
N TYR A 555 9.22 -4.10 24.00
CA TYR A 555 9.31 -2.82 23.32
C TYR A 555 9.17 -1.63 24.30
N ARG A 556 8.23 -1.71 25.25
CA ARG A 556 8.03 -0.67 26.29
C ARG A 556 9.22 -0.51 27.24
N GLU A 557 10.09 -1.52 27.36
CA GLU A 557 11.30 -1.40 28.19
C GLU A 557 12.30 -0.38 27.62
N GLN A 558 12.26 -0.12 26.30
CA GLN A 558 13.19 0.81 25.62
C GLN A 558 12.50 2.04 25.00
N CYS A 559 11.21 1.95 24.68
CA CYS A 559 10.50 2.97 23.91
C CYS A 559 9.15 3.34 24.57
N GLN A 560 8.81 4.63 24.55
CA GLN A 560 7.58 5.15 25.17
C GLN A 560 6.42 5.36 24.17
N ASP A 561 6.62 5.10 22.89
CA ASP A 561 5.69 5.44 21.81
C ASP A 561 4.77 4.29 21.37
N LEU A 562 4.73 3.17 22.12
CA LEU A 562 3.96 1.99 21.74
C LEU A 562 2.48 2.29 21.52
N ASP A 563 1.85 3.08 22.39
CA ASP A 563 0.42 3.37 22.27
C ASP A 563 0.13 4.18 21.00
N ALA A 564 1.05 5.06 20.59
CA ALA A 564 0.97 5.77 19.33
C ALA A 564 1.16 4.82 18.12
N ILE A 565 2.05 3.82 18.24
CA ILE A 565 2.21 2.76 17.22
C ILE A 565 0.94 1.93 17.10
N ILE A 566 0.35 1.49 18.21
CA ILE A 566 -0.90 0.70 18.22
C ILE A 566 -2.04 1.50 17.59
N ALA A 567 -2.17 2.78 17.94
CA ALA A 567 -3.23 3.64 17.41
C ALA A 567 -3.18 3.82 15.88
N ARG A 568 -1.97 3.86 15.30
CA ARG A 568 -1.76 3.96 13.84
C ARG A 568 -1.67 2.62 13.11
N SER A 569 -1.49 1.52 13.84
CA SER A 569 -1.35 0.19 13.25
C SER A 569 -2.63 -0.26 12.56
N THR A 570 -2.47 -0.87 11.38
CA THR A 570 -3.57 -1.29 10.52
C THR A 570 -3.84 -2.79 10.59
N SER A 571 -2.96 -3.55 11.24
CA SER A 571 -3.04 -4.99 11.44
C SER A 571 -2.04 -5.45 12.52
N PRO A 572 -2.13 -6.70 13.01
CA PRO A 572 -1.06 -7.31 13.79
C PRO A 572 0.27 -7.34 13.03
N HIS A 573 0.27 -7.72 11.75
CA HIS A 573 1.48 -7.71 10.93
C HIS A 573 2.12 -6.32 10.95
N HIS A 574 1.32 -5.26 10.79
CA HIS A 574 1.82 -3.89 10.80
C HIS A 574 2.46 -3.51 12.14
N LEU A 575 1.78 -3.81 13.26
CA LEU A 575 2.32 -3.55 14.59
C LEU A 575 3.66 -4.28 14.83
N PHE A 576 3.68 -5.59 14.60
CA PHE A 576 4.82 -6.44 14.92
C PHE A 576 6.02 -6.23 13.99
N HIS A 577 5.77 -5.87 12.74
CA HIS A 577 6.81 -5.38 11.84
C HIS A 577 7.42 -4.07 12.37
N THR A 578 6.58 -3.09 12.71
CA THR A 578 7.02 -1.74 13.14
C THR A 578 7.91 -1.79 14.38
N ILE A 579 7.50 -2.54 15.41
CA ILE A 579 8.27 -2.63 16.67
C ILE A 579 9.59 -3.41 16.52
N THR A 580 9.85 -4.03 15.37
CA THR A 580 11.08 -4.80 15.10
C THR A 580 11.97 -4.18 14.03
N GLU A 581 11.65 -2.99 13.51
CA GLU A 581 12.41 -2.34 12.43
C GLU A 581 13.86 -2.02 12.83
N GLU A 582 14.10 -1.71 14.10
CA GLU A 582 15.43 -1.37 14.62
C GLU A 582 16.23 -2.59 15.10
N GLY A 583 17.51 -2.68 14.71
CA GLY A 583 18.40 -3.79 15.09
C GLY A 583 18.60 -3.93 16.60
N ALA A 584 18.78 -2.79 17.29
CA ALA A 584 18.92 -2.77 18.75
C ALA A 584 17.68 -3.34 19.47
N MET A 585 16.47 -3.03 18.96
CA MET A 585 15.22 -3.57 19.51
C MET A 585 15.09 -5.08 19.26
N ARG A 586 15.44 -5.56 18.05
CA ARG A 586 15.47 -7.01 17.76
C ARG A 586 16.42 -7.77 18.69
N LEU A 587 17.62 -7.23 18.93
CA LEU A 587 18.60 -7.79 19.86
C LEU A 587 18.03 -7.82 21.29
N HIS A 588 17.46 -6.72 21.76
CA HIS A 588 16.84 -6.63 23.08
C HIS A 588 15.73 -7.67 23.26
N MET A 589 14.75 -7.71 22.35
CA MET A 589 13.65 -8.69 22.39
C MET A 589 14.16 -10.14 22.38
N THR A 590 15.20 -10.44 21.58
CA THR A 590 15.80 -11.78 21.53
C THR A 590 16.39 -12.18 22.88
N ARG A 591 17.17 -11.30 23.53
CA ARG A 591 17.72 -11.57 24.87
C ARG A 591 16.61 -11.84 25.89
N ARG A 592 15.58 -11.00 25.91
CA ARG A 592 14.46 -11.13 26.86
C ARG A 592 13.67 -12.42 26.67
N LEU A 593 13.49 -12.86 25.42
CA LEU A 593 12.86 -14.15 25.13
C LEU A 593 13.72 -15.32 25.64
N ILE A 594 15.03 -15.28 25.40
CA ILE A 594 15.96 -16.32 25.89
C ILE A 594 15.95 -16.39 27.42
N GLU A 595 16.01 -15.25 28.11
CA GLU A 595 15.92 -15.17 29.57
C GLU A 595 14.61 -15.76 30.11
N ALA A 596 13.47 -15.36 29.52
CA ALA A 596 12.15 -15.81 29.95
C ALA A 596 11.92 -17.31 29.72
N ASP A 597 12.41 -17.84 28.60
CA ASP A 597 12.24 -19.26 28.26
C ASP A 597 13.25 -20.14 29.04
N GLY A 598 14.44 -19.61 29.36
CA GLY A 598 15.40 -20.25 30.27
C GLY A 598 14.84 -20.49 31.67
N HIS A 599 14.19 -19.48 32.27
CA HIS A 599 13.58 -19.60 33.60
C HIS A 599 12.38 -20.56 33.66
N ARG A 600 11.65 -20.76 32.55
CA ARG A 600 10.58 -21.77 32.48
C ARG A 600 11.12 -23.21 32.53
N THR A 601 12.32 -23.43 32.01
CA THR A 601 12.92 -24.78 31.97
C THR A 601 13.42 -25.20 33.36
N GLU A 602 13.93 -24.26 34.16
CA GLU A 602 14.39 -24.53 35.54
C GLU A 602 13.25 -24.75 36.55
N GLN A 603 12.07 -24.16 36.33
CA GLN A 603 10.90 -24.37 37.18
C GLN A 603 10.22 -25.73 36.94
N VAL A 604 10.25 -26.25 35.71
CA VAL A 604 9.66 -27.56 35.38
C VAL A 604 10.55 -28.74 35.83
N THR A 605 11.83 -28.50 36.10
CA THR A 605 12.75 -29.53 36.62
C THR A 605 12.80 -29.62 38.15
N ASN A 606 12.08 -28.74 38.86
CA ASN A 606 12.06 -28.68 40.34
C ASN A 606 10.71 -29.13 40.96
N ASP A 607 9.78 -29.63 40.15
CA ASP A 607 8.59 -30.40 40.57
C ASP A 607 8.74 -31.85 40.07
#